data_AF-A0AAE3TDX5-F1
#
_entry.id   AF-A0AAE3TDX5-F1
#
_cell.length_a   1.000
_cell.length_b   1.000
_cell.length_c   1.000
_cell.angle_alpha   90.00
_cell.angle_beta   90.00
_cell.angle_gamma   90.00
#
_symmetry.space_group_name_H-M   'P 1'
#
loop_
_entity.id
_entity.type
_entity.pdbx_description
1 polymer ?
#
loop_
_entity_poly.entity_id
_entity_poly.type
_entity_poly.pdbx_seq_one_letter_code
_entity_poly.pdbx_strand_id
1 'polypeptide(L)'
;MTKRDLAKKLSYKFADIEKEDLEYIVDLFFEIIKRELKKGNRVELRDFGIFTLKKSKGIIFHNPKNRQNYYVKGKYRVLFKLGKEFKQRLNTPFLASLDLGTQTFRLCIGKVVNGNVNFLIKERENVRLGEGLSREGIISLEAFKRGLECLKKFKEKLSRYEVENYRAVGTEVFRKAKNAEEFIDKARKETGLEISAISSEEEASLALKGIWFGLKELGINMDKFVTVDVGGGSSEIICIENNRKKWWKSIELGAVILKEFFNLRYPLNSKLIQSLKDYIKEVFSLIPVDNPQELVITGGTASLLGALDLKLKDYVPEKLHGHKVTKDRLEKLIKKLANFDLERLRRVKGMEEGREDIALPGLLIYSGILEHFKKDSLILNEYGILEGTLLSLIEDYNNLPKP
;
A
#
# COMPACT_ATOMS: atom_id res chain seq x y z
N MET A 1 20.34 -6.55 -8.81
CA MET A 1 19.17 -6.96 -9.61
C MET A 1 19.67 -7.79 -10.78
N THR A 2 19.31 -9.06 -10.81
CA THR A 2 19.63 -10.02 -11.88
C THR A 2 18.60 -9.94 -13.00
N LYS A 3 18.85 -10.60 -14.15
CA LYS A 3 17.84 -10.74 -15.21
C LYS A 3 16.55 -11.41 -14.70
N ARG A 4 16.71 -12.42 -13.85
CA ARG A 4 15.60 -13.14 -13.21
C ARG A 4 14.78 -12.25 -12.29
N ASP A 5 15.44 -11.37 -11.53
CA ASP A 5 14.75 -10.36 -10.70
C ASP A 5 13.95 -9.37 -11.56
N LEU A 6 14.49 -8.98 -12.72
CA LEU A 6 13.82 -8.08 -13.65
C LEU A 6 12.60 -8.74 -14.29
N ALA A 7 12.71 -9.97 -14.78
CA ALA A 7 11.58 -10.73 -15.33
C ALA A 7 10.48 -10.93 -14.28
N LYS A 8 10.84 -11.28 -13.04
CA LYS A 8 9.90 -11.37 -11.93
C LYS A 8 9.17 -10.05 -11.69
N LYS A 9 9.88 -8.91 -11.68
CA LYS A 9 9.25 -7.59 -11.55
C LYS A 9 8.30 -7.26 -12.70
N LEU A 10 8.68 -7.60 -13.93
CA LEU A 10 7.84 -7.38 -15.11
C LEU A 10 6.56 -8.23 -15.06
N SER A 11 6.61 -9.43 -14.48
CA SER A 11 5.42 -10.30 -14.36
C SER A 11 4.32 -9.71 -13.47
N TYR A 12 4.66 -8.82 -12.54
CA TYR A 12 3.65 -8.09 -11.77
C TYR A 12 2.98 -7.00 -12.59
N LYS A 13 3.72 -6.37 -13.51
CA LYS A 13 3.24 -5.26 -14.33
C LYS A 13 2.50 -5.72 -15.58
N PHE A 14 2.91 -6.84 -16.16
CA PHE A 14 2.35 -7.43 -17.37
C PHE A 14 1.75 -8.78 -17.03
N ALA A 15 0.65 -8.75 -16.26
CA ALA A 15 0.03 -9.95 -15.71
C ALA A 15 -0.56 -10.90 -16.77
N ASP A 16 -0.78 -10.41 -18.00
CA ASP A 16 -1.32 -11.17 -19.13
C ASP A 16 -0.24 -11.90 -19.93
N ILE A 17 1.04 -11.72 -19.61
CA ILE A 17 2.16 -12.36 -20.28
C ILE A 17 2.69 -13.47 -19.38
N GLU A 18 2.93 -14.66 -19.94
CA GLU A 18 3.49 -15.76 -19.18
C GLU A 18 4.91 -15.43 -18.69
N LYS A 19 5.25 -15.96 -17.52
CA LYS A 19 6.54 -15.67 -16.90
C LYS A 19 7.72 -16.12 -17.77
N GLU A 20 7.56 -17.24 -18.47
CA GLU A 20 8.57 -17.81 -19.36
C GLU A 20 8.82 -16.89 -20.56
N ASP A 21 7.76 -16.32 -21.15
CA ASP A 21 7.88 -15.32 -22.20
C ASP A 21 8.57 -14.05 -21.71
N LEU A 22 8.28 -13.58 -20.49
CA LEU A 22 8.97 -12.43 -19.91
C LEU A 22 10.45 -12.69 -19.66
N GLU A 23 10.82 -13.88 -19.18
CA GLU A 23 12.22 -14.28 -19.03
C GLU A 23 12.93 -14.29 -20.41
N TYR A 24 12.28 -14.85 -21.44
CA TYR A 24 12.78 -14.85 -22.81
C TYR A 24 12.96 -13.44 -23.38
N ILE A 25 11.97 -12.55 -23.21
CA ILE A 25 12.02 -11.16 -23.67
C ILE A 25 13.19 -10.41 -23.01
N VAL A 26 13.37 -10.57 -21.69
CA VAL A 26 14.49 -9.96 -20.96
C VAL A 26 15.83 -10.46 -21.51
N ASP A 27 15.96 -11.77 -21.76
CA ASP A 27 17.17 -12.33 -22.31
C ASP A 27 17.47 -11.83 -23.72
N LEU A 28 16.47 -11.84 -24.61
CA LEU A 28 16.58 -11.36 -25.98
C LEU A 28 17.00 -9.89 -26.01
N PHE A 29 16.41 -9.05 -25.16
CA PHE A 29 16.77 -7.64 -25.02
C PHE A 29 18.26 -7.45 -24.72
N PHE A 30 18.79 -8.16 -23.71
CA PHE A 30 20.21 -8.05 -23.36
C PHE A 30 21.14 -8.66 -24.42
N GLU A 31 20.73 -9.73 -25.11
CA GLU A 31 21.51 -10.29 -26.22
C GLU A 31 21.59 -9.35 -27.41
N ILE A 32 20.51 -8.63 -27.75
CA ILE A 32 20.52 -7.59 -28.78
C ILE A 32 21.53 -6.50 -28.41
N ILE A 33 21.49 -5.99 -27.17
CA ILE A 33 22.44 -4.98 -26.69
C ILE A 33 23.89 -5.49 -26.83
N LYS A 34 24.17 -6.71 -26.37
CA LYS A 34 25.52 -7.30 -26.46
C LYS A 34 25.99 -7.43 -27.91
N ARG A 35 25.13 -7.91 -28.80
CA ARG A 35 25.45 -8.11 -30.23
C ARG A 35 25.79 -6.78 -30.90
N GLU A 36 24.97 -5.75 -30.68
CA GLU A 36 25.20 -4.45 -31.28
C GLU A 36 26.45 -3.77 -30.72
N LEU A 37 26.69 -3.87 -29.40
CA LEU A 37 27.94 -3.40 -28.81
C LEU A 37 29.16 -4.12 -29.41
N LYS A 38 29.12 -5.45 -29.59
CA LYS A 38 30.23 -6.22 -30.20
C LYS A 38 30.55 -5.78 -31.63
N LYS A 39 29.57 -5.30 -32.40
CA LYS A 39 29.78 -4.72 -33.73
C LYS A 39 30.41 -3.32 -33.71
N GLY A 40 30.57 -2.72 -32.53
CA GLY A 40 31.06 -1.36 -32.36
C GLY A 40 29.94 -0.31 -32.37
N ASN A 41 28.67 -0.73 -32.45
CA ASN A 41 27.54 0.19 -32.47
C ASN A 41 27.30 0.81 -31.10
N ARG A 42 26.79 2.04 -31.10
CA ARG A 42 26.18 2.67 -29.93
C ARG A 42 24.74 2.16 -29.80
N VAL A 43 24.34 1.75 -28.61
CA VAL A 43 22.95 1.36 -28.32
C VAL A 43 22.31 2.44 -27.47
N GLU A 44 21.30 3.11 -28.00
CA GLU A 44 20.53 4.12 -27.29
C GLU A 44 19.15 3.60 -26.95
N LEU A 45 18.79 3.71 -25.67
CA LEU A 45 17.46 3.47 -25.16
C LEU A 45 16.85 4.83 -24.85
N ARG A 46 15.80 5.22 -25.60
CA ARG A 46 15.09 6.49 -25.38
C ARG A 46 14.71 6.62 -23.91
N ASP A 47 14.86 7.83 -23.39
CA ASP A 47 14.54 8.21 -22.00
C ASP A 47 15.31 7.48 -20.90
N PHE A 48 16.25 6.60 -21.26
CA PHE A 48 17.04 5.80 -20.34
C PHE A 48 18.54 6.14 -20.43
N GLY A 49 19.14 5.98 -21.59
CA GLY A 49 20.56 6.29 -21.78
C GLY A 49 21.22 5.51 -22.90
N ILE A 50 22.54 5.62 -22.93
CA ILE A 50 23.36 5.20 -24.07
C ILE A 50 24.44 4.24 -23.59
N PHE A 51 24.52 3.07 -24.20
CA PHE A 51 25.62 2.13 -24.05
C PHE A 51 26.62 2.27 -25.21
N THR A 52 27.90 2.30 -24.87
CA THR A 52 29.02 2.34 -25.83
C THR A 52 30.14 1.39 -25.38
N LEU A 53 30.96 0.90 -26.31
CA LEU A 53 32.19 0.21 -25.95
C LEU A 53 33.37 1.19 -25.95
N LYS A 54 34.08 1.24 -24.82
CA LYS A 54 35.37 1.93 -24.72
C LYS A 54 36.49 0.90 -24.65
N LYS A 55 37.42 0.96 -25.59
CA LYS A 55 38.63 0.15 -25.59
C LYS A 55 39.72 0.87 -24.79
N SER A 56 40.27 0.23 -23.77
CA SER A 56 41.47 0.76 -23.12
C SER A 56 42.68 0.58 -24.04
N LYS A 57 43.68 1.46 -23.95
CA LYS A 57 44.98 1.20 -24.57
C LYS A 57 45.61 -0.02 -23.90
N GLY A 58 46.35 -0.82 -24.65
CA GLY A 58 47.21 -1.85 -24.07
C GLY A 58 48.36 -1.17 -23.32
N ILE A 59 48.80 -1.79 -22.23
CA ILE A 59 49.90 -1.27 -21.40
C ILE A 59 51.02 -2.29 -21.32
N ILE A 60 52.25 -1.83 -21.19
CA ILE A 60 53.38 -2.68 -20.85
C ILE A 60 53.41 -2.78 -19.32
N PHE A 61 53.23 -3.98 -18.80
CA PHE A 61 53.33 -4.28 -17.37
C PHE A 61 54.74 -4.78 -17.08
N HIS A 62 55.47 -4.05 -16.25
CA HIS A 62 56.76 -4.50 -15.73
C HIS A 62 56.54 -5.36 -14.49
N ASN A 63 56.99 -6.61 -14.51
CA ASN A 63 56.85 -7.51 -13.36
C ASN A 63 58.03 -7.33 -12.41
N PRO A 64 57.81 -6.83 -11.18
CA PRO A 64 58.90 -6.52 -10.26
C PRO A 64 59.63 -7.76 -9.72
N LYS A 65 59.04 -8.96 -9.81
CA LYS A 65 59.63 -10.20 -9.29
C LYS A 65 60.63 -10.85 -10.24
N ASN A 66 60.40 -10.76 -11.55
CA ASN A 66 61.27 -11.38 -12.56
C ASN A 66 61.88 -10.37 -13.54
N ARG A 67 61.64 -9.07 -13.33
CA ARG A 67 62.12 -7.94 -14.15
C ARG A 67 61.77 -8.02 -15.64
N GLN A 68 60.79 -8.85 -16.02
CA GLN A 68 60.32 -8.97 -17.39
C GLN A 68 59.15 -8.03 -17.68
N ASN A 69 59.03 -7.63 -18.95
CA ASN A 69 57.93 -6.82 -19.46
C ASN A 69 56.89 -7.70 -20.14
N TYR A 70 55.62 -7.51 -19.80
CA TYR A 70 54.48 -8.20 -20.40
C TYR A 70 53.56 -7.20 -21.08
N TYR A 71 53.21 -7.44 -22.34
CA TYR A 71 52.17 -6.65 -23.00
C TYR A 71 50.79 -7.10 -22.51
N VAL A 72 50.09 -6.20 -21.83
CA VAL A 72 48.70 -6.42 -21.41
C VAL A 72 47.78 -5.79 -22.46
N LYS A 73 47.09 -6.64 -23.23
CA LYS A 73 46.14 -6.19 -24.26
C LYS A 73 45.05 -5.34 -23.64
N GLY A 74 44.71 -4.25 -24.33
CA GLY A 74 43.61 -3.38 -23.97
C GLY A 74 42.29 -4.15 -23.87
N LYS A 75 41.50 -3.85 -22.84
CA LYS A 75 40.20 -4.50 -22.61
C LYS A 75 39.07 -3.59 -23.08
N TYR A 76 38.01 -4.18 -23.58
CA TYR A 76 36.76 -3.46 -23.81
C TYR A 76 35.99 -3.33 -22.50
N ARG A 77 35.45 -2.15 -22.25
CA ARG A 77 34.51 -1.90 -21.15
C ARG A 77 33.25 -1.28 -21.74
N VAL A 78 32.10 -1.73 -21.25
CA VAL A 78 30.82 -1.09 -21.57
C VAL A 78 30.73 0.20 -20.74
N LEU A 79 30.51 1.32 -21.40
CA LEU A 79 30.27 2.61 -20.77
C LEU A 79 28.80 2.97 -20.97
N PHE A 80 28.11 3.29 -19.87
CA PHE A 80 26.74 3.76 -19.87
C PHE A 80 26.70 5.25 -19.54
N LYS A 81 26.10 6.06 -20.43
CA LYS A 81 25.83 7.47 -20.21
C LYS A 81 24.33 7.64 -19.97
N LEU A 82 23.96 8.26 -18.85
CA LEU A 82 22.58 8.53 -18.48
C LEU A 82 21.90 9.44 -19.52
N GLY A 83 20.69 9.10 -19.93
CA GLY A 83 19.80 10.03 -20.64
C GLY A 83 19.36 11.18 -19.74
N LYS A 84 18.93 12.30 -20.33
CA LYS A 84 18.47 13.49 -19.57
C LYS A 84 17.31 13.14 -18.64
N GLU A 85 16.31 12.43 -19.14
CA GLU A 85 15.15 12.01 -18.35
C GLU A 85 15.53 11.04 -17.23
N PHE A 86 16.33 10.02 -17.52
CA PHE A 86 16.77 9.08 -16.49
C PHE A 86 17.60 9.77 -15.41
N LYS A 87 18.46 10.71 -15.79
CA LYS A 87 19.20 11.57 -14.84
C LYS A 87 18.23 12.40 -13.98
N GLN A 88 17.20 13.00 -14.57
CA GLN A 88 16.18 13.73 -13.81
C GLN A 88 15.42 12.81 -12.84
N ARG A 89 15.04 11.61 -13.29
CA ARG A 89 14.38 10.59 -12.46
C ARG A 89 15.26 10.14 -11.29
N LEU A 90 16.57 10.05 -11.48
CA LEU A 90 17.52 9.72 -10.42
C LEU A 90 17.72 10.87 -9.45
N ASN A 91 17.73 12.11 -9.95
CA ASN A 91 17.93 13.32 -9.14
C ASN A 91 16.64 13.84 -8.49
N THR A 92 15.49 13.22 -8.75
CA THR A 92 14.24 13.58 -8.08
C THR A 92 14.27 12.98 -6.67
N PRO A 93 14.15 13.79 -5.61
CA PRO A 93 14.20 13.29 -4.24
C PRO A 93 13.05 12.34 -3.97
N PHE A 94 13.32 11.34 -3.14
CA PHE A 94 12.27 10.49 -2.59
C PHE A 94 11.61 11.21 -1.41
N LEU A 95 10.29 11.08 -1.37
CA LEU A 95 9.45 11.53 -0.27
C LEU A 95 8.79 10.31 0.36
N ALA A 96 8.47 10.39 1.65
CA ALA A 96 7.79 9.29 2.33
C ALA A 96 6.61 9.73 3.18
N SER A 97 5.63 8.84 3.30
CA SER A 97 4.57 8.95 4.29
C SER A 97 4.57 7.71 5.18
N LEU A 98 4.27 7.91 6.46
CA LEU A 98 4.03 6.83 7.40
C LEU A 98 2.65 7.02 8.00
N ASP A 99 1.86 5.95 8.01
CA ASP A 99 0.55 5.89 8.66
C ASP A 99 0.67 4.92 9.85
N LEU A 100 0.62 5.48 11.06
CA LEU A 100 0.82 4.76 12.32
C LEU A 100 -0.54 4.55 13.00
N GLY A 101 -1.25 3.52 12.52
CA GLY A 101 -2.60 3.20 12.98
C GLY A 101 -2.67 2.24 14.17
N THR A 102 -3.89 2.04 14.67
CA THR A 102 -4.21 1.14 15.78
C THR A 102 -3.79 -0.31 15.53
N GLN A 103 -3.99 -0.82 14.30
CA GLN A 103 -3.68 -2.21 13.96
C GLN A 103 -2.39 -2.39 13.17
N THR A 104 -2.12 -1.48 12.23
CA THR A 104 -1.00 -1.62 11.32
C THR A 104 -0.24 -0.33 11.17
N PHE A 105 1.08 -0.44 11.09
CA PHE A 105 1.93 0.65 10.62
C PHE A 105 2.20 0.45 9.14
N ARG A 106 2.19 1.54 8.38
CA ARG A 106 2.42 1.52 6.95
C ARG A 106 3.44 2.57 6.56
N LEU A 107 4.23 2.25 5.54
CA LEU A 107 5.24 3.13 4.95
C LEU A 107 4.99 3.21 3.44
N CYS A 108 4.93 4.42 2.90
CA CYS A 108 5.01 4.63 1.47
C CYS A 108 6.22 5.51 1.14
N ILE A 109 6.99 5.10 0.13
CA ILE A 109 8.03 5.93 -0.47
C ILE A 109 7.67 6.15 -1.94
N GLY A 110 7.67 7.42 -2.35
CA GLY A 110 7.37 7.81 -3.72
C GLY A 110 8.17 9.03 -4.16
N LYS A 111 7.93 9.47 -5.40
CA LYS A 111 8.55 10.66 -5.98
C LYS A 111 7.73 11.21 -7.13
N VAL A 112 7.96 12.47 -7.48
CA VAL A 112 7.29 13.14 -8.60
C VAL A 112 8.18 13.14 -9.84
N VAL A 113 7.80 12.39 -10.88
CA VAL A 113 8.51 12.36 -12.16
C VAL A 113 7.62 12.94 -13.23
N ASN A 114 8.09 14.00 -13.90
CA ASN A 114 7.37 14.67 -14.99
C ASN A 114 5.92 15.06 -14.60
N GLY A 115 5.74 15.56 -13.36
CA GLY A 115 4.43 15.92 -12.83
C GLY A 115 3.57 14.76 -12.32
N ASN A 116 3.99 13.50 -12.53
CA ASN A 116 3.27 12.32 -12.08
C ASN A 116 3.84 11.79 -10.77
N VAL A 117 2.96 11.50 -9.82
CA VAL A 117 3.33 10.87 -8.55
C VAL A 117 3.53 9.39 -8.78
N ASN A 118 4.70 8.88 -8.41
CA ASN A 118 5.04 7.46 -8.50
C ASN A 118 5.17 6.91 -7.08
N PHE A 119 4.24 6.04 -6.69
CA PHE A 119 4.34 5.26 -5.45
C PHE A 119 5.24 4.05 -5.72
N LEU A 120 6.43 4.04 -5.12
CA LEU A 120 7.48 3.08 -5.47
C LEU A 120 7.56 1.92 -4.48
N ILE A 121 7.28 2.21 -3.21
CA ILE A 121 7.35 1.24 -2.12
C ILE A 121 6.12 1.46 -1.27
N LYS A 122 5.42 0.37 -0.96
CA LYS A 122 4.39 0.33 0.07
C LYS A 122 4.71 -0.86 0.97
N GLU A 123 4.81 -0.60 2.27
CA GLU A 123 4.98 -1.64 3.28
C GLU A 123 3.93 -1.53 4.35
N ARG A 124 3.66 -2.66 4.98
CA ARG A 124 2.64 -2.80 5.99
C ARG A 124 3.09 -3.84 7.01
N GLU A 125 3.06 -3.46 8.27
CA GLU A 125 3.46 -4.29 9.41
C GLU A 125 2.30 -4.37 10.41
N ASN A 126 2.01 -5.57 10.90
CA ASN A 126 0.93 -5.82 11.85
C ASN A 126 1.42 -5.58 13.29
N VAL A 127 1.32 -4.34 13.76
CA VAL A 127 1.86 -3.91 15.06
C VAL A 127 0.87 -4.12 16.20
N ARG A 128 -0.44 -3.97 15.92
CA ARG A 128 -1.53 -4.00 16.92
C ARG A 128 -1.23 -3.07 18.10
N LEU A 129 -0.95 -1.80 17.82
CA LEU A 129 -0.58 -0.82 18.83
C LEU A 129 -1.71 -0.54 19.84
N GLY A 130 -2.96 -0.60 19.39
CA GLY A 130 -4.13 -0.38 20.25
C GLY A 130 -4.65 -1.62 20.96
N GLU A 131 -3.92 -2.73 20.95
CA GLU A 131 -4.30 -3.93 21.70
C GLU A 131 -4.35 -3.62 23.20
N GLY A 132 -5.48 -3.92 23.85
CA GLY A 132 -5.69 -3.64 25.28
C GLY A 132 -6.12 -2.20 25.60
N LEU A 133 -6.07 -1.28 24.63
CA LEU A 133 -6.34 0.15 24.84
C LEU A 133 -7.75 0.42 25.39
N SER A 134 -8.77 -0.29 24.90
CA SER A 134 -10.15 -0.10 25.35
C SER A 134 -10.36 -0.47 26.83
N ARG A 135 -9.52 -1.33 27.39
CA ARG A 135 -9.62 -1.80 28.78
C ARG A 135 -8.74 -0.98 29.71
N GLU A 136 -7.50 -0.71 29.31
CA GLU A 136 -6.48 -0.12 30.19
C GLU A 136 -6.27 1.39 29.93
N GLY A 137 -6.69 1.89 28.77
CA GLY A 137 -6.46 3.28 28.35
C GLY A 137 -4.99 3.61 28.05
N ILE A 138 -4.13 2.60 27.93
CA ILE A 138 -2.70 2.73 27.61
C ILE A 138 -2.31 1.76 26.49
N ILE A 139 -1.22 2.07 25.79
CA ILE A 139 -0.51 1.13 24.91
C ILE A 139 0.23 0.14 25.81
N SER A 140 -0.05 -1.16 25.65
CA SER A 140 0.59 -2.22 26.44
C SER A 140 2.10 -2.28 26.18
N LEU A 141 2.85 -2.83 27.13
CA LEU A 141 4.31 -2.93 27.02
C LEU A 141 4.74 -3.73 25.78
N GLU A 142 4.02 -4.81 25.45
CA GLU A 142 4.26 -5.64 24.27
C GLU A 142 4.00 -4.86 22.98
N ALA A 143 2.87 -4.15 22.90
CA ALA A 143 2.52 -3.31 21.76
C ALA A 143 3.53 -2.17 21.57
N PHE A 144 3.97 -1.54 22.67
CA PHE A 144 4.98 -0.49 22.68
C PHE A 144 6.29 -0.98 22.05
N LYS A 145 6.80 -2.14 22.49
CA LYS A 145 8.03 -2.74 21.95
C LYS A 145 7.89 -3.07 20.46
N ARG A 146 6.77 -3.69 20.05
CA ARG A 146 6.51 -3.99 18.63
C ARG A 146 6.49 -2.74 17.77
N GLY A 147 5.85 -1.66 18.25
CA GLY A 147 5.78 -0.38 17.57
C GLY A 147 7.16 0.24 17.34
N LEU A 148 8.01 0.29 18.37
CA LEU A 148 9.38 0.81 18.25
C LEU A 148 10.24 -0.01 17.28
N GLU A 149 10.16 -1.35 17.35
CA GLU A 149 10.90 -2.21 16.43
C GLU A 149 10.44 -2.03 14.97
N CYS A 150 9.14 -1.83 14.73
CA CYS A 150 8.64 -1.49 13.41
C CYS A 150 9.19 -0.15 12.91
N LEU A 151 9.23 0.88 13.76
CA LEU A 151 9.75 2.20 13.41
C LEU A 151 11.24 2.17 13.09
N LYS A 152 12.04 1.34 13.78
CA LYS A 152 13.45 1.10 13.45
C LYS A 152 13.60 0.55 12.03
N LYS A 153 12.82 -0.48 11.68
CA LYS A 153 12.81 -1.05 10.32
C LYS A 153 12.44 -0.01 9.26
N PHE A 154 11.41 0.81 9.52
CA PHE A 154 11.02 1.88 8.62
C PHE A 154 12.11 2.94 8.48
N LYS A 155 12.77 3.33 9.57
CA LYS A 155 13.91 4.26 9.54
C LYS A 155 15.07 3.72 8.71
N GLU A 156 15.46 2.47 8.89
CA GLU A 156 16.50 1.83 8.06
C GLU A 156 16.15 1.89 6.57
N LYS A 157 14.88 1.67 6.24
CA LYS A 157 14.41 1.77 4.86
C LYS A 157 14.45 3.20 4.35
N LEU A 158 13.97 4.19 5.11
CA LEU A 158 14.07 5.60 4.72
C LEU A 158 15.53 5.99 4.44
N SER A 159 16.46 5.60 5.31
CA SER A 159 17.89 5.83 5.14
C SER A 159 18.44 5.18 3.87
N ARG A 160 18.02 3.94 3.56
CA ARG A 160 18.44 3.22 2.34
C ARG A 160 18.00 3.92 1.04
N TYR A 161 16.89 4.63 1.08
CA TYR A 161 16.36 5.39 -0.06
C TYR A 161 16.71 6.88 0.00
N GLU A 162 17.57 7.29 0.94
CA GLU A 162 18.02 8.67 1.11
C GLU A 162 16.82 9.64 1.23
N VAL A 163 15.77 9.20 1.93
CA VAL A 163 14.57 10.02 2.15
C VAL A 163 14.88 11.06 3.22
N GLU A 164 15.00 12.32 2.81
CA GLU A 164 15.18 13.45 3.73
C GLU A 164 13.86 14.03 4.22
N ASN A 165 12.83 14.02 3.37
CA ASN A 165 11.52 14.60 3.65
C ASN A 165 10.47 13.50 3.79
N TYR A 166 9.87 13.42 4.97
CA TYR A 166 8.81 12.47 5.26
C TYR A 166 7.73 13.11 6.14
N ARG A 167 6.56 12.48 6.20
CA ARG A 167 5.50 12.82 7.14
C ARG A 167 4.96 11.56 7.80
N ALA A 168 5.12 11.44 9.11
CA ALA A 168 4.58 10.32 9.89
C ALA A 168 3.37 10.77 10.70
N VAL A 169 2.20 10.20 10.39
CA VAL A 169 0.94 10.54 11.06
C VAL A 169 0.53 9.42 12.00
N GLY A 170 0.20 9.76 13.24
CA GLY A 170 -0.40 8.88 14.23
C GLY A 170 -1.89 9.14 14.34
N THR A 171 -2.70 8.08 14.31
CA THR A 171 -4.17 8.21 14.28
C THR A 171 -4.79 7.96 15.65
N GLU A 172 -5.90 7.22 15.72
CA GLU A 172 -6.75 7.04 16.90
C GLU A 172 -5.99 6.63 18.16
N VAL A 173 -5.10 5.63 18.05
CA VAL A 173 -4.33 5.11 19.20
C VAL A 173 -3.52 6.21 19.89
N PHE A 174 -2.94 7.14 19.12
CA PHE A 174 -2.15 8.25 19.65
C PHE A 174 -3.02 9.37 20.27
N ARG A 175 -4.29 9.48 19.85
CA ARG A 175 -5.25 10.41 20.48
C ARG A 175 -5.82 9.88 21.79
N LYS A 176 -5.98 8.56 21.92
CA LYS A 176 -6.69 7.91 23.03
C LYS A 176 -5.77 7.42 24.16
N ALA A 177 -4.56 6.96 23.85
CA ALA A 177 -3.69 6.36 24.86
C ALA A 177 -3.06 7.39 25.78
N LYS A 178 -3.14 7.16 27.10
CA LYS A 178 -2.55 8.05 28.12
C LYS A 178 -1.02 8.14 28.04
N ASN A 179 -0.37 7.10 27.52
CA ASN A 179 1.09 7.01 27.32
C ASN A 179 1.52 7.21 25.85
N ALA A 180 0.68 7.83 25.02
CA ALA A 180 1.02 8.12 23.62
C ALA A 180 2.25 9.05 23.50
N GLU A 181 2.31 10.11 24.30
CA GLU A 181 3.45 11.05 24.31
C GLU A 181 4.76 10.36 24.69
N GLU A 182 4.72 9.42 25.66
CA GLU A 182 5.89 8.61 26.02
C GLU A 182 6.38 7.77 24.83
N PHE A 183 5.44 7.17 24.08
CA PHE A 183 5.77 6.43 22.87
C PHE A 183 6.39 7.33 21.80
N ILE A 184 5.80 8.49 21.54
CA ILE A 184 6.29 9.45 20.54
C ILE A 184 7.70 9.92 20.91
N ASP A 185 7.93 10.28 22.17
CA ASP A 185 9.24 10.72 22.66
C ASP A 185 10.31 9.64 22.53
N LYS A 186 9.95 8.39 22.86
CA LYS A 186 10.87 7.27 22.76
C LYS A 186 11.16 6.89 21.31
N ALA A 187 10.14 6.91 20.44
CA ALA A 187 10.30 6.72 19.00
C ALA A 187 11.25 7.76 18.41
N ARG A 188 11.09 9.04 18.77
CA ARG A 188 11.99 10.12 18.35
C ARG A 188 13.43 9.90 18.84
N LYS A 189 13.63 9.54 20.11
CA LYS A 189 14.97 9.30 20.66
C LYS A 189 15.68 8.10 20.01
N GLU A 190 14.95 7.01 19.74
CA GLU A 190 15.54 5.77 19.21
C GLU A 190 15.73 5.78 17.69
N THR A 191 14.88 6.51 16.94
CA THR A 191 14.85 6.44 15.47
C THR A 191 15.05 7.78 14.78
N GLY A 192 14.92 8.90 15.51
CA GLY A 192 14.86 10.24 14.92
C GLY A 192 13.60 10.51 14.11
N LEU A 193 12.57 9.64 14.18
CA LEU A 193 11.29 9.86 13.52
C LEU A 193 10.40 10.77 14.37
N GLU A 194 9.91 11.84 13.76
CA GLU A 194 8.91 12.72 14.35
C GLU A 194 7.52 12.24 13.95
N ILE A 195 6.68 11.97 14.94
CA ILE A 195 5.31 11.47 14.75
C ILE A 195 4.35 12.60 15.11
N SER A 196 3.44 12.92 14.20
CA SER A 196 2.37 13.89 14.43
C SER A 196 1.06 13.15 14.69
N ALA A 197 0.53 13.23 15.90
CA ALA A 197 -0.83 12.78 16.19
C ALA A 197 -1.82 13.73 15.51
N ILE A 198 -2.61 13.23 14.56
CA ILE A 198 -3.53 14.05 13.76
C ILE A 198 -4.97 13.94 14.28
N SER A 199 -5.78 14.97 14.04
CA SER A 199 -7.21 14.94 14.35
C SER A 199 -7.96 13.94 13.46
N SER A 200 -9.15 13.50 13.87
CA SER A 200 -10.00 12.64 13.04
C SER A 200 -10.45 13.33 11.74
N GLU A 201 -10.64 14.65 11.76
CA GLU A 201 -10.99 15.42 10.57
C GLU A 201 -9.82 15.53 9.59
N GLU A 202 -8.59 15.72 10.10
CA GLU A 202 -7.38 15.71 9.28
C GLU A 202 -7.12 14.31 8.69
N GLU A 203 -7.31 13.26 9.47
CA GLU A 203 -7.25 11.86 9.02
C GLU A 203 -8.22 11.60 7.87
N ALA A 204 -9.48 12.02 8.01
CA ALA A 204 -10.49 11.90 6.95
C ALA A 204 -10.14 12.72 5.70
N SER A 205 -9.59 13.92 5.87
CA SER A 205 -9.15 14.80 4.77
C SER A 205 -8.01 14.16 3.96
N LEU A 206 -6.98 13.65 4.66
CA LEU A 206 -5.87 12.93 4.03
C LEU A 206 -6.35 11.66 3.33
N ALA A 207 -7.20 10.86 3.99
CA ALA A 207 -7.77 9.67 3.37
C ALA A 207 -8.54 10.01 2.08
N LEU A 208 -9.39 11.03 2.11
CA LEU A 208 -10.16 11.47 0.94
C LEU A 208 -9.26 11.95 -0.20
N LYS A 209 -8.14 12.63 0.11
CA LYS A 209 -7.14 13.04 -0.88
C LYS A 209 -6.52 11.84 -1.60
N GLY A 210 -6.16 10.79 -0.86
CA GLY A 210 -5.70 9.52 -1.43
C GLY A 210 -6.78 8.88 -2.30
N ILE A 211 -8.03 8.85 -1.80
CA ILE A 211 -9.16 8.25 -2.52
C ILE A 211 -9.42 8.95 -3.86
N TRP A 212 -9.47 10.27 -3.88
CA TRP A 212 -9.65 11.02 -5.12
C TRP A 212 -8.52 10.78 -6.12
N PHE A 213 -7.28 10.67 -5.65
CA PHE A 213 -6.16 10.34 -6.53
C PHE A 213 -6.38 8.98 -7.20
N GLY A 214 -6.71 7.95 -6.42
CA GLY A 214 -6.98 6.61 -6.95
C GLY A 214 -8.16 6.58 -7.93
N LEU A 215 -9.28 7.24 -7.59
CA LEU A 215 -10.45 7.31 -8.50
C LEU A 215 -10.13 8.02 -9.82
N LYS A 216 -9.32 9.09 -9.77
CA LYS A 216 -8.84 9.79 -10.95
C LYS A 216 -7.96 8.90 -11.83
N GLU A 217 -7.08 8.09 -11.24
CA GLU A 217 -6.27 7.12 -12.01
C GLU A 217 -7.14 6.07 -12.73
N LEU A 218 -8.26 5.67 -12.11
CA LEU A 218 -9.21 4.72 -12.69
C LEU A 218 -10.17 5.34 -13.71
N GLY A 219 -10.18 6.67 -13.86
CA GLY A 219 -11.15 7.37 -14.72
C GLY A 219 -12.61 7.24 -14.24
N ILE A 220 -12.82 7.00 -12.95
CA ILE A 220 -14.16 6.88 -12.36
C ILE A 220 -14.76 8.27 -12.13
N ASN A 221 -16.07 8.43 -12.38
CA ASN A 221 -16.75 9.68 -12.09
C ASN A 221 -16.75 9.96 -10.57
N MET A 222 -16.20 11.13 -10.19
CA MET A 222 -16.07 11.57 -8.80
C MET A 222 -17.20 12.53 -8.36
N ASP A 223 -18.16 12.83 -9.24
CA ASP A 223 -19.23 13.79 -8.97
C ASP A 223 -20.12 13.35 -7.81
N LYS A 224 -20.42 12.04 -7.70
CA LYS A 224 -21.28 11.54 -6.62
C LYS A 224 -20.94 10.10 -6.23
N PHE A 225 -20.22 9.91 -5.13
CA PHE A 225 -19.88 8.58 -4.60
C PHE A 225 -19.92 8.58 -3.08
N VAL A 226 -20.04 7.39 -2.49
CA VAL A 226 -19.81 7.19 -1.06
C VAL A 226 -18.56 6.36 -0.90
N THR A 227 -17.62 6.83 -0.08
CA THR A 227 -16.45 6.05 0.31
C THR A 227 -16.63 5.48 1.70
N VAL A 228 -16.23 4.22 1.89
CA VAL A 228 -16.29 3.53 3.17
C VAL A 228 -14.97 2.85 3.51
N ASP A 229 -14.41 3.19 4.67
CA ASP A 229 -13.31 2.43 5.29
C ASP A 229 -13.90 1.62 6.45
N VAL A 230 -13.73 0.29 6.40
CA VAL A 230 -14.16 -0.61 7.49
C VAL A 230 -12.92 -1.00 8.27
N GLY A 231 -12.76 -0.37 9.43
CA GLY A 231 -11.70 -0.64 10.39
C GLY A 231 -12.01 -1.80 11.34
N GLY A 232 -11.15 -1.95 12.34
CA GLY A 232 -11.37 -2.88 13.45
C GLY A 232 -12.37 -2.33 14.48
N GLY A 233 -12.21 -1.06 14.84
CA GLY A 233 -13.02 -0.37 15.86
C GLY A 233 -14.23 0.39 15.30
N SER A 234 -14.07 1.04 14.15
CA SER A 234 -15.08 1.90 13.54
C SER A 234 -15.19 1.65 12.03
N SER A 235 -16.21 2.24 11.43
CA SER A 235 -16.27 2.45 9.98
C SER A 235 -16.50 3.93 9.67
N GLU A 236 -15.69 4.48 8.77
CA GLU A 236 -15.79 5.85 8.29
C GLU A 236 -16.53 5.89 6.96
N ILE A 237 -17.58 6.69 6.88
CA ILE A 237 -18.44 6.83 5.71
C ILE A 237 -18.46 8.30 5.29
N ILE A 238 -18.01 8.58 4.07
CA ILE A 238 -18.01 9.93 3.51
C ILE A 238 -18.86 9.92 2.25
N CYS A 239 -19.90 10.76 2.21
CA CYS A 239 -20.66 11.00 1.00
C CYS A 239 -20.12 12.23 0.27
N ILE A 240 -19.79 12.04 -1.00
CA ILE A 240 -19.34 13.09 -1.91
C ILE A 240 -20.46 13.39 -2.90
N GLU A 241 -20.73 14.68 -3.11
CA GLU A 241 -21.64 15.20 -4.13
C GLU A 241 -21.07 16.51 -4.69
N ASN A 242 -21.05 16.65 -6.01
CA ASN A 242 -20.43 17.78 -6.75
C ASN A 242 -18.98 18.04 -6.33
N ASN A 243 -18.17 16.96 -6.20
CA ASN A 243 -16.77 17.00 -5.76
C ASN A 243 -16.56 17.64 -4.37
N ARG A 244 -17.59 17.63 -3.51
CA ARG A 244 -17.51 18.15 -2.13
C ARG A 244 -18.04 17.12 -1.13
N LYS A 245 -17.49 17.15 0.08
CA LYS A 245 -18.01 16.40 1.23
C LYS A 245 -19.42 16.90 1.55
N LYS A 246 -20.44 16.10 1.23
CA LYS A 246 -21.84 16.39 1.57
C LYS A 246 -22.09 16.14 3.06
N TRP A 247 -21.61 15.00 3.55
CA TRP A 247 -21.59 14.64 4.96
C TRP A 247 -20.56 13.55 5.22
N TRP A 248 -20.21 13.40 6.49
CA TRP A 248 -19.34 12.34 6.98
C TRP A 248 -19.87 11.80 8.31
N LYS A 249 -19.68 10.50 8.53
CA LYS A 249 -19.98 9.80 9.78
C LYS A 249 -18.86 8.81 10.08
N SER A 250 -18.41 8.77 11.32
CA SER A 250 -17.71 7.61 11.88
C SER A 250 -18.69 6.89 12.80
N ILE A 251 -18.90 5.60 12.55
CA ILE A 251 -19.76 4.74 13.36
C ILE A 251 -18.90 3.73 14.10
N GLU A 252 -19.25 3.41 15.35
CA GLU A 252 -18.59 2.38 16.16
C GLU A 252 -19.01 0.96 15.70
N LEU A 253 -18.86 0.70 14.41
CA LEU A 253 -19.16 -0.57 13.75
C LEU A 253 -17.91 -1.01 12.99
N GLY A 254 -17.05 -1.78 13.65
CA GLY A 254 -15.86 -2.36 13.05
C GLY A 254 -15.85 -3.88 13.13
N ALA A 255 -14.95 -4.51 12.36
CA ALA A 255 -14.89 -5.97 12.29
C ALA A 255 -14.49 -6.63 13.63
N VAL A 256 -13.63 -5.97 14.42
CA VAL A 256 -13.22 -6.44 15.75
C VAL A 256 -14.36 -6.23 16.75
N ILE A 257 -15.02 -5.07 16.73
CA ILE A 257 -16.17 -4.79 17.60
C ILE A 257 -17.28 -5.81 17.40
N LEU A 258 -17.67 -6.08 16.16
CA LEU A 258 -18.69 -7.11 15.88
C LEU A 258 -18.27 -8.49 16.38
N LYS A 259 -17.00 -8.86 16.18
CA LYS A 259 -16.47 -10.14 16.64
C LYS A 259 -16.55 -10.27 18.17
N GLU A 260 -16.17 -9.22 18.90
CA GLU A 260 -16.16 -9.20 20.36
C GLU A 260 -17.57 -9.12 20.94
N PHE A 261 -18.40 -8.20 20.43
CA PHE A 261 -19.76 -7.97 20.91
C PHE A 261 -20.65 -9.22 20.78
N PHE A 262 -20.55 -9.93 19.65
CA PHE A 262 -21.29 -11.18 19.43
C PHE A 262 -20.53 -12.43 19.91
N ASN A 263 -19.34 -12.29 20.50
CA ASN A 263 -18.49 -13.39 20.95
C ASN A 263 -18.36 -14.51 19.90
N LEU A 264 -18.01 -14.13 18.67
CA LEU A 264 -18.09 -15.02 17.52
C LEU A 264 -17.18 -16.25 17.68
N ARG A 265 -17.74 -17.42 17.38
CA ARG A 265 -17.04 -18.71 17.33
C ARG A 265 -17.34 -19.37 15.99
N TYR A 266 -16.28 -19.77 15.30
CA TYR A 266 -16.38 -20.34 13.96
C TYR A 266 -16.53 -21.87 14.01
N PRO A 267 -17.30 -22.47 13.10
CA PRO A 267 -18.07 -21.85 12.01
C PRO A 267 -19.30 -21.05 12.48
N LEU A 268 -19.74 -20.07 11.69
CA LEU A 268 -20.91 -19.22 12.00
C LEU A 268 -22.19 -19.86 11.45
N ASN A 269 -23.17 -20.14 12.32
CA ASN A 269 -24.47 -20.65 11.89
C ASN A 269 -25.35 -19.54 11.26
N SER A 270 -26.38 -19.95 10.52
CA SER A 270 -27.26 -19.02 9.80
C SER A 270 -28.04 -18.06 10.70
N LYS A 271 -28.45 -18.49 11.91
CA LYS A 271 -29.16 -17.63 12.87
C LYS A 271 -28.26 -16.47 13.33
N LEU A 272 -27.01 -16.77 13.68
CA LEU A 272 -26.04 -15.77 14.11
C LEU A 272 -25.68 -14.79 12.99
N ILE A 273 -25.54 -15.28 11.75
CA ILE A 273 -25.33 -14.41 10.58
C ILE A 273 -26.52 -13.46 10.41
N GLN A 274 -27.76 -13.96 10.55
CA GLN A 274 -28.94 -13.12 10.46
C GLN A 274 -28.95 -12.05 11.57
N SER A 275 -28.65 -12.41 12.82
CA SER A 275 -28.55 -11.45 13.92
C SER A 275 -27.48 -10.38 13.68
N LEU A 276 -26.34 -10.74 13.10
CA LEU A 276 -25.31 -9.77 12.69
C LEU A 276 -25.84 -8.82 11.61
N LYS A 277 -26.53 -9.34 10.58
CA LYS A 277 -27.13 -8.52 9.52
C LYS A 277 -28.19 -7.57 10.06
N ASP A 278 -29.04 -8.04 10.96
CA ASP A 278 -30.10 -7.23 11.58
C ASP A 278 -29.50 -6.09 12.42
N TYR A 279 -28.48 -6.37 13.21
CA TYR A 279 -27.76 -5.35 13.99
C TYR A 279 -27.04 -4.33 13.09
N ILE A 280 -26.35 -4.78 12.05
CA ILE A 280 -25.69 -3.90 11.07
C ILE A 280 -26.73 -2.99 10.40
N LYS A 281 -27.90 -3.52 10.04
CA LYS A 281 -29.00 -2.75 9.45
C LYS A 281 -29.55 -1.70 10.42
N GLU A 282 -29.69 -2.05 11.70
CA GLU A 282 -30.11 -1.11 12.74
C GLU A 282 -29.11 0.05 12.87
N VAL A 283 -27.81 -0.24 12.95
CA VAL A 283 -26.77 0.80 13.02
C VAL A 283 -26.78 1.68 11.77
N PHE A 284 -26.91 1.09 10.57
CA PHE A 284 -26.97 1.85 9.33
C PHE A 284 -28.26 2.68 9.16
N SER A 285 -29.34 2.36 9.88
CA SER A 285 -30.55 3.19 9.85
C SER A 285 -30.32 4.63 10.35
N LEU A 286 -29.24 4.85 11.10
CA LEU A 286 -28.81 6.17 11.58
C LEU A 286 -27.96 6.94 10.55
N ILE A 287 -27.57 6.30 9.45
CA ILE A 287 -26.78 6.92 8.38
C ILE A 287 -27.73 7.52 7.34
N PRO A 288 -27.47 8.76 6.87
CA PRO A 288 -28.28 9.36 5.82
C PRO A 288 -28.41 8.43 4.60
N VAL A 289 -29.64 8.31 4.11
CA VAL A 289 -29.90 7.59 2.86
C VAL A 289 -29.55 8.52 1.71
N ASP A 290 -28.64 8.07 0.86
CA ASP A 290 -28.26 8.74 -0.39
C ASP A 290 -28.27 7.75 -1.54
N ASN A 291 -28.23 8.26 -2.78
CA ASN A 291 -28.09 7.45 -3.98
C ASN A 291 -26.76 7.78 -4.67
N PRO A 292 -25.62 7.30 -4.15
CA PRO A 292 -24.33 7.51 -4.80
C PRO A 292 -24.32 6.89 -6.20
N GLN A 293 -23.48 7.35 -7.13
CA GLN A 293 -23.26 6.59 -8.37
C GLN A 293 -22.44 5.34 -8.07
N GLU A 294 -21.37 5.51 -7.30
CA GLU A 294 -20.44 4.44 -6.93
C GLU A 294 -20.28 4.30 -5.42
N LEU A 295 -20.07 3.07 -4.97
CA LEU A 295 -19.60 2.76 -3.61
C LEU A 295 -18.14 2.39 -3.67
N VAL A 296 -17.31 3.23 -3.09
CA VAL A 296 -15.86 3.06 -3.04
C VAL A 296 -15.49 2.51 -1.68
N ILE A 297 -14.74 1.41 -1.64
CA ILE A 297 -14.26 0.83 -0.38
C ILE A 297 -12.75 0.90 -0.32
N THR A 298 -12.23 1.26 0.86
CA THR A 298 -10.79 1.36 1.12
C THR A 298 -10.44 0.67 2.44
N GLY A 299 -9.16 0.69 2.78
CA GLY A 299 -8.65 0.10 4.01
C GLY A 299 -8.41 -1.40 3.91
N GLY A 300 -7.87 -1.97 4.99
CA GLY A 300 -7.39 -3.36 4.96
C GLY A 300 -8.51 -4.39 4.79
N THR A 301 -9.74 -4.07 5.22
CA THR A 301 -10.90 -4.97 5.04
C THR A 301 -11.33 -5.01 3.58
N ALA A 302 -11.25 -3.89 2.85
CA ALA A 302 -11.47 -3.84 1.41
C ALA A 302 -10.41 -4.66 0.67
N SER A 303 -9.11 -4.46 0.98
CA SER A 303 -8.03 -5.22 0.37
C SER A 303 -8.17 -6.73 0.61
N LEU A 304 -8.59 -7.13 1.82
CA LEU A 304 -8.88 -8.53 2.16
C LEU A 304 -10.04 -9.08 1.32
N LEU A 305 -11.14 -8.33 1.17
CA LEU A 305 -12.26 -8.72 0.32
C LEU A 305 -11.80 -8.95 -1.13
N GLY A 306 -11.04 -8.02 -1.70
CA GLY A 306 -10.53 -8.16 -3.06
C GLY A 306 -9.58 -9.35 -3.20
N ALA A 307 -8.69 -9.57 -2.25
CA ALA A 307 -7.76 -10.70 -2.26
C ALA A 307 -8.50 -12.05 -2.20
N LEU A 308 -9.54 -12.16 -1.37
CA LEU A 308 -10.38 -13.35 -1.26
C LEU A 308 -11.19 -13.59 -2.54
N ASP A 309 -11.78 -12.54 -3.11
CA ASP A 309 -12.60 -12.61 -4.31
C ASP A 309 -11.77 -12.95 -5.57
N LEU A 310 -10.55 -12.40 -5.68
CA LEU A 310 -9.58 -12.72 -6.72
C LEU A 310 -8.73 -13.97 -6.44
N LYS A 311 -8.86 -14.56 -5.24
CA LYS A 311 -8.08 -15.72 -4.76
C LYS A 311 -6.56 -15.51 -4.88
N LEU A 312 -6.10 -14.30 -4.56
CA LEU A 312 -4.69 -13.95 -4.66
C LEU A 312 -3.85 -14.76 -3.66
N LYS A 313 -2.65 -15.19 -4.09
CA LYS A 313 -1.71 -15.86 -3.19
C LYS A 313 -0.99 -14.84 -2.29
N ASP A 314 -0.64 -13.71 -2.88
CA ASP A 314 0.11 -12.63 -2.26
C ASP A 314 -0.68 -11.32 -2.43
N TYR A 315 -0.43 -10.33 -1.57
CA TYR A 315 -1.02 -9.00 -1.70
C TYR A 315 -0.42 -8.29 -2.94
N VAL A 316 -1.29 -7.92 -3.89
CA VAL A 316 -0.91 -7.24 -5.14
C VAL A 316 -1.84 -6.03 -5.35
N PRO A 317 -1.47 -4.83 -4.85
CA PRO A 317 -2.30 -3.63 -4.91
C PRO A 317 -2.83 -3.32 -6.31
N GLU A 318 -2.03 -3.55 -7.34
CA GLU A 318 -2.36 -3.25 -8.73
C GLU A 318 -3.53 -4.11 -9.25
N LYS A 319 -3.74 -5.30 -8.67
CA LYS A 319 -4.90 -6.16 -8.99
C LYS A 319 -6.13 -5.81 -8.15
N LEU A 320 -5.93 -5.18 -7.00
CA LEU A 320 -7.00 -4.82 -6.08
C LEU A 320 -7.60 -3.45 -6.41
N HIS A 321 -6.77 -2.49 -6.81
CA HIS A 321 -7.20 -1.15 -7.16
C HIS A 321 -8.12 -1.15 -8.38
N GLY A 322 -9.32 -0.60 -8.22
CA GLY A 322 -10.38 -0.61 -9.24
C GLY A 322 -11.13 -1.93 -9.37
N HIS A 323 -10.76 -2.96 -8.61
CA HIS A 323 -11.46 -4.24 -8.64
C HIS A 323 -12.91 -4.07 -8.18
N LYS A 324 -13.85 -4.60 -8.95
CA LYS A 324 -15.28 -4.48 -8.69
C LYS A 324 -15.83 -5.79 -8.13
N VAL A 325 -16.40 -5.72 -6.92
CA VAL A 325 -17.02 -6.87 -6.24
C VAL A 325 -18.53 -6.67 -6.26
N THR A 326 -19.25 -7.60 -6.89
CA THR A 326 -20.72 -7.56 -6.92
C THR A 326 -21.31 -8.10 -5.63
N LYS A 327 -22.54 -7.67 -5.32
CA LYS A 327 -23.33 -8.16 -4.17
C LYS A 327 -23.43 -9.68 -4.16
N ASP A 328 -23.73 -10.29 -5.30
CA ASP A 328 -23.80 -11.75 -5.44
C ASP A 328 -22.46 -12.45 -5.11
N ARG A 329 -21.32 -11.91 -5.59
CA ARG A 329 -20.00 -12.46 -5.28
C ARG A 329 -19.68 -12.34 -3.80
N LEU A 330 -19.98 -11.19 -3.19
CA LEU A 330 -19.82 -10.97 -1.76
C LEU A 330 -20.66 -11.95 -0.93
N GLU A 331 -21.95 -12.10 -1.22
CA GLU A 331 -22.83 -13.03 -0.51
C GLU A 331 -22.40 -14.49 -0.66
N LYS A 332 -21.95 -14.90 -1.86
CA LYS A 332 -21.38 -16.23 -2.09
C LYS A 332 -20.11 -16.45 -1.26
N LEU A 333 -19.25 -15.44 -1.17
CA LEU A 333 -18.04 -15.49 -0.35
C LEU A 333 -18.39 -15.61 1.14
N ILE A 334 -19.29 -14.78 1.66
CA ILE A 334 -19.78 -14.85 3.05
C ILE A 334 -20.34 -16.24 3.35
N LYS A 335 -21.26 -16.75 2.52
CA LYS A 335 -21.86 -18.08 2.69
C LYS A 335 -20.81 -19.19 2.70
N LYS A 336 -19.80 -19.11 1.83
CA LYS A 336 -18.71 -20.09 1.79
C LYS A 336 -17.88 -20.05 3.06
N LEU A 337 -17.39 -18.87 3.44
CA LEU A 337 -16.48 -18.71 4.58
C LEU A 337 -17.16 -19.04 5.91
N ALA A 338 -18.46 -18.75 6.04
CA ALA A 338 -19.20 -19.00 7.29
C ALA A 338 -19.19 -20.48 7.72
N ASN A 339 -19.05 -21.41 6.77
CA ASN A 339 -19.01 -22.84 7.03
C ASN A 339 -17.64 -23.37 7.46
N PHE A 340 -16.62 -22.50 7.57
CA PHE A 340 -15.25 -22.90 7.90
C PHE A 340 -14.92 -22.56 9.35
N ASP A 341 -14.11 -23.41 9.99
CA ASP A 341 -13.43 -23.09 11.24
C ASP A 341 -12.22 -22.18 11.00
N LEU A 342 -11.57 -21.71 12.07
CA LEU A 342 -10.43 -20.81 11.98
C LEU A 342 -9.24 -21.43 11.22
N GLU A 343 -8.96 -22.72 11.42
CA GLU A 343 -7.84 -23.39 10.73
C GLU A 343 -8.05 -23.42 9.23
N ARG A 344 -9.27 -23.71 8.79
CA ARG A 344 -9.62 -23.73 7.38
C ARG A 344 -9.68 -22.33 6.79
N LEU A 345 -10.16 -21.33 7.53
CA LEU A 345 -10.15 -19.92 7.11
C LEU A 345 -8.73 -19.42 6.84
N ARG A 346 -7.76 -19.72 7.72
CA ARG A 346 -6.33 -19.37 7.51
C ARG A 346 -5.75 -19.90 6.20
N ARG A 347 -6.26 -21.02 5.69
CA ARG A 347 -5.77 -21.68 4.46
C ARG A 347 -6.50 -21.19 3.20
N VAL A 348 -7.50 -20.31 3.32
CA VAL A 348 -8.20 -19.76 2.15
C VAL A 348 -7.27 -18.84 1.38
N LYS A 349 -7.15 -19.05 0.06
CA LYS A 349 -6.40 -18.12 -0.81
C LYS A 349 -6.98 -16.71 -0.72
N GLY A 350 -6.11 -15.74 -0.48
CA GLY A 350 -6.48 -14.35 -0.25
C GLY A 350 -6.69 -13.99 1.21
N MET A 351 -6.69 -14.96 2.14
CA MET A 351 -6.74 -14.69 3.57
C MET A 351 -5.38 -14.16 4.05
N GLU A 352 -5.39 -12.96 4.62
CA GLU A 352 -4.24 -12.40 5.32
C GLU A 352 -4.09 -13.07 6.69
N GLU A 353 -2.85 -13.42 7.07
CA GLU A 353 -2.56 -14.05 8.36
C GLU A 353 -2.99 -13.16 9.54
N GLY A 354 -3.71 -13.74 10.50
CA GLY A 354 -4.20 -13.04 11.68
C GLY A 354 -5.44 -12.18 11.42
N ARG A 355 -6.11 -12.36 10.28
CA ARG A 355 -7.42 -11.74 9.96
C ARG A 355 -8.57 -12.75 9.83
N GLU A 356 -8.30 -14.05 9.97
CA GLU A 356 -9.28 -15.11 9.76
C GLU A 356 -10.52 -14.99 10.66
N ASP A 357 -10.38 -14.46 11.86
CA ASP A 357 -11.44 -14.35 12.86
C ASP A 357 -12.28 -13.07 12.71
N ILE A 358 -11.80 -12.09 11.94
CA ILE A 358 -12.46 -10.80 11.69
C ILE A 358 -12.88 -10.59 10.23
N ALA A 359 -12.49 -11.49 9.32
CA ALA A 359 -12.82 -11.39 7.90
C ALA A 359 -14.34 -11.36 7.64
N LEU A 360 -15.08 -12.33 8.19
CA LEU A 360 -16.52 -12.46 7.99
C LEU A 360 -17.33 -11.27 8.53
N PRO A 361 -17.09 -10.78 9.76
CA PRO A 361 -17.70 -9.55 10.26
C PRO A 361 -17.47 -8.34 9.35
N GLY A 362 -16.24 -8.15 8.86
CA GLY A 362 -15.93 -7.06 7.92
C GLY A 362 -16.69 -7.17 6.60
N LEU A 363 -16.79 -8.39 6.04
CA LEU A 363 -17.57 -8.66 4.82
C LEU A 363 -19.07 -8.42 5.02
N LEU A 364 -19.61 -8.74 6.21
CA LEU A 364 -21.01 -8.49 6.55
C LEU A 364 -21.32 -6.99 6.64
N ILE A 365 -20.38 -6.16 7.12
CA ILE A 365 -20.52 -4.70 7.09
C ILE A 365 -20.65 -4.20 5.65
N TYR A 366 -19.80 -4.68 4.73
CA TYR A 366 -19.91 -4.36 3.30
C TYR A 366 -21.21 -4.84 2.65
N SER A 367 -21.75 -5.98 3.08
CA SER A 367 -23.09 -6.45 2.68
C SER A 367 -24.17 -5.47 3.13
N GLY A 368 -24.12 -5.01 4.39
CA GLY A 368 -25.03 -3.99 4.91
C GLY A 368 -24.93 -2.65 4.18
N ILE A 369 -23.72 -2.23 3.78
CA ILE A 369 -23.50 -1.00 2.98
C ILE A 369 -24.21 -1.10 1.62
N LEU A 370 -24.06 -2.24 0.93
CA LEU A 370 -24.75 -2.48 -0.35
C LEU A 370 -26.27 -2.44 -0.20
N GLU A 371 -26.79 -3.01 0.88
CA GLU A 371 -28.22 -2.99 1.19
C GLU A 371 -28.73 -1.59 1.53
N HIS A 372 -28.01 -0.83 2.37
CA HIS A 372 -28.38 0.52 2.79
C HIS A 372 -28.46 1.49 1.61
N PHE A 373 -27.44 1.50 0.74
CA PHE A 373 -27.39 2.39 -0.43
C PHE A 373 -28.06 1.81 -1.68
N LYS A 374 -28.67 0.62 -1.58
CA LYS A 374 -29.35 -0.09 -2.70
C LYS A 374 -28.46 -0.21 -3.93
N LYS A 375 -27.25 -0.73 -3.74
CA LYS A 375 -26.26 -0.95 -4.81
C LYS A 375 -25.92 -2.42 -4.97
N ASP A 376 -25.50 -2.76 -6.19
CA ASP A 376 -25.16 -4.13 -6.57
C ASP A 376 -23.66 -4.40 -6.61
N SER A 377 -22.82 -3.40 -6.30
CA SER A 377 -21.37 -3.55 -6.34
C SER A 377 -20.62 -2.52 -5.53
N LEU A 378 -19.41 -2.92 -5.11
CA LEU A 378 -18.38 -2.08 -4.49
C LEU A 378 -17.18 -2.00 -5.44
N ILE A 379 -16.50 -0.85 -5.45
CA ILE A 379 -15.24 -0.65 -6.15
C ILE A 379 -14.14 -0.50 -5.10
N LEU A 380 -13.10 -1.33 -5.19
CA LEU A 380 -11.95 -1.25 -4.31
C LEU A 380 -11.04 -0.10 -4.71
N ASN A 381 -10.57 0.62 -3.72
CA ASN A 381 -9.58 1.66 -3.87
C ASN A 381 -8.46 1.51 -2.84
N GLU A 382 -7.29 1.08 -3.32
CA GLU A 382 -6.08 0.85 -2.52
C GLU A 382 -5.34 2.14 -2.10
N TYR A 383 -5.94 3.31 -2.36
CA TYR A 383 -5.40 4.60 -1.96
C TYR A 383 -6.22 5.16 -0.79
N GLY A 384 -5.55 5.54 0.28
CA GLY A 384 -6.17 6.09 1.48
C GLY A 384 -5.27 7.10 2.16
N ILE A 385 -5.26 7.10 3.50
CA ILE A 385 -4.49 8.06 4.31
C ILE A 385 -3.00 8.04 3.99
N LEU A 386 -2.43 6.88 3.71
CA LEU A 386 -1.00 6.73 3.43
C LEU A 386 -0.61 7.51 2.17
N GLU A 387 -1.34 7.30 1.07
CA GLU A 387 -1.12 8.00 -0.20
C GLU A 387 -1.51 9.47 -0.10
N GLY A 388 -2.61 9.78 0.57
CA GLY A 388 -3.04 11.16 0.80
C GLY A 388 -2.03 11.98 1.59
N THR A 389 -1.39 11.37 2.60
CA THR A 389 -0.29 11.99 3.37
C THR A 389 0.90 12.27 2.46
N LEU A 390 1.28 11.33 1.59
CA LEU A 390 2.38 11.54 0.64
C LEU A 390 2.04 12.64 -0.38
N LEU A 391 0.82 12.66 -0.89
CA LEU A 391 0.32 13.68 -1.81
C LEU A 391 0.29 15.07 -1.14
N SER A 392 -0.06 15.14 0.15
CA SER A 392 0.04 16.38 0.93
C SER A 392 1.49 16.85 1.03
N LEU A 393 2.41 15.96 1.40
CA LEU A 393 3.82 16.28 1.49
C LEU A 393 4.40 16.73 0.14
N ILE A 394 3.96 16.12 -0.96
CA ILE A 394 4.38 16.49 -2.33
C ILE A 394 3.94 17.91 -2.68
N GLU A 395 2.71 18.30 -2.34
CA GLU A 395 2.21 19.66 -2.57
C GLU A 395 3.00 20.67 -1.75
N ASP A 396 3.21 20.39 -0.46
CA ASP A 396 4.01 21.23 0.43
C ASP A 396 5.44 21.39 -0.11
N TYR A 397 6.07 20.29 -0.53
CA TYR A 397 7.42 20.27 -1.09
C TYR A 397 7.54 21.06 -2.40
N ASN A 398 6.54 20.99 -3.28
CA ASN A 398 6.55 21.74 -4.54
C ASN A 398 6.32 23.25 -4.34
N ASN A 399 5.68 23.64 -3.23
CA ASN A 399 5.43 25.03 -2.87
C ASN A 399 6.59 25.68 -2.10
N LEU A 400 7.58 24.90 -1.64
CA LEU A 400 8.78 25.45 -1.01
C LEU A 400 9.64 26.22 -2.01
N PRO A 401 10.24 27.37 -1.61
CA PRO A 401 11.22 28.06 -2.43
C PRO A 401 12.38 27.10 -2.69
N LYS A 402 12.64 26.81 -3.97
CA LYS A 402 13.77 25.97 -4.37
C LYS A 402 15.06 26.77 -4.13
N PRO A 403 16.09 26.16 -3.51
CA PRO A 403 17.35 26.84 -3.19
C PRO A 403 18.10 27.33 -4.43
#